data_AF-A0A505HLR4-F1
#
_entry.id   AF-A0A505HLR4-F1
#
_cell.length_a   1.000
_cell.length_b   1.000
_cell.length_c   1.000
_cell.angle_alpha   90.00
_cell.angle_beta   90.00
_cell.angle_gamma   90.00
#
_symmetry.space_group_name_H-M   'P 1'
#
loop_
_entity.id
_entity.type
_entity.pdbx_description
1 polymer ?
#
loop_
_entity_poly.entity_id
_entity_poly.type
_entity_poly.pdbx_seq_one_letter_code
_entity_poly.pdbx_strand_id
1 'polypeptide(L)'
;MAKAPCGPGPAVYRGRVRAVPSWAVVTAAAAPALLVAGWTVAGARQGPGYDPVRDTISELAGEGATDPWLMGGALVLLGCCYAATAAALHAAGLPSRFLLAVGGVATVALVAFPRPQVGGSPAHGVVATVAVLALSLWPAGTALRLPRRVPREVAASPAGTPPWAFRRPVALAVTAALLALFGWSVAEVTGGSRTGLAERVAALAVTLWPLAAVLSARRAHRHWTARPSDPPRPDGPPIGPGRLGAGA
;
A
#
# COMPACT_ATOMS: atom_id res chain seq x y z
N MET A 1 -34.35 32.28 -22.29
CA MET A 1 -33.28 31.91 -21.33
C MET A 1 -33.63 30.56 -20.71
N ALA A 2 -32.84 29.54 -20.98
CA ALA A 2 -33.08 28.17 -20.48
C ALA A 2 -32.65 28.04 -19.02
N LYS A 3 -33.53 27.47 -18.18
CA LYS A 3 -33.32 27.18 -16.75
C LYS A 3 -32.21 26.14 -16.61
N ALA A 4 -31.11 26.49 -15.93
CA ALA A 4 -30.04 25.54 -15.63
C ALA A 4 -30.59 24.40 -14.74
N PRO A 5 -30.29 23.13 -15.02
CA PRO A 5 -30.76 22.02 -14.17
C PRO A 5 -30.07 22.08 -12.80
N CYS A 6 -30.87 21.95 -11.75
CA CYS A 6 -30.41 21.81 -10.36
C CYS A 6 -29.47 20.60 -10.27
N GLY A 7 -28.17 20.85 -10.05
CA GLY A 7 -27.24 19.80 -9.70
C GLY A 7 -27.62 19.15 -8.35
N PRO A 8 -27.30 17.87 -8.13
CA PRO A 8 -27.60 17.19 -6.87
C PRO A 8 -26.93 17.91 -5.69
N GLY A 9 -27.69 18.14 -4.62
CA GLY A 9 -27.22 18.86 -3.43
C GLY A 9 -26.08 18.14 -2.68
N PRO A 10 -25.34 18.87 -1.82
CA PRO A 10 -24.15 18.37 -1.11
C PRO A 10 -24.41 17.14 -0.24
N ALA A 11 -25.66 16.89 0.18
CA ALA A 11 -26.05 15.70 0.93
C ALA A 11 -25.88 14.39 0.12
N VAL A 12 -26.08 14.43 -1.20
CA VAL A 12 -25.96 13.23 -2.08
C VAL A 12 -24.48 12.82 -2.24
N TYR A 13 -23.54 13.76 -2.06
CA TYR A 13 -22.10 13.49 -2.14
C TYR A 13 -21.51 12.84 -0.88
N ARG A 14 -22.23 12.85 0.26
CA ARG A 14 -21.78 12.19 1.51
C ARG A 14 -21.79 10.66 1.44
N GLY A 15 -22.44 10.06 0.43
CA GLY A 15 -22.69 8.61 0.39
C GLY A 15 -21.57 7.71 -0.15
N ARG A 16 -20.42 8.22 -0.62
CA ARG A 16 -19.46 7.38 -1.40
C ARG A 16 -18.00 7.39 -0.95
N VAL A 17 -17.71 7.73 0.32
CA VAL A 17 -16.35 7.53 0.85
C VAL A 17 -16.34 6.26 1.70
N ARG A 18 -15.88 5.14 1.12
CA ARG A 18 -15.70 3.89 1.89
C ARG A 18 -14.61 4.11 2.95
N ALA A 19 -15.00 3.98 4.21
CA ALA A 19 -14.09 4.04 5.34
C ALA A 19 -13.04 2.92 5.26
N VAL A 20 -11.82 3.20 5.72
CA VAL A 20 -10.84 2.14 5.99
C VAL A 20 -11.28 1.42 7.27
N PRO A 21 -11.59 0.12 7.22
CA PRO A 21 -12.04 -0.61 8.39
C PRO A 21 -10.90 -0.77 9.42
N SER A 22 -11.24 -0.89 10.70
CA SER A 22 -10.26 -1.04 11.79
C SER A 22 -9.36 -2.26 11.61
N TRP A 23 -9.90 -3.36 11.12
CA TRP A 23 -9.14 -4.58 10.84
C TRP A 23 -8.02 -4.34 9.82
N ALA A 24 -8.22 -3.46 8.82
CA ALA A 24 -7.18 -3.17 7.82
C ALA A 24 -5.96 -2.47 8.44
N VAL A 25 -6.17 -1.67 9.50
CA VAL A 25 -5.07 -1.07 10.27
C VAL A 25 -4.30 -2.13 11.04
N VAL A 26 -5.02 -3.03 11.70
CA VAL A 26 -4.41 -4.14 12.46
C VAL A 26 -3.61 -5.03 11.51
N THR A 27 -4.18 -5.41 10.37
CA THR A 27 -3.51 -6.23 9.36
C THR A 27 -2.29 -5.54 8.77
N ALA A 28 -2.38 -4.26 8.42
CA ALA A 28 -1.23 -3.53 7.89
C ALA A 28 -0.13 -3.31 8.94
N ALA A 29 -0.48 -3.20 10.23
CA ALA A 29 0.48 -3.09 11.33
C ALA A 29 1.10 -4.45 11.71
N ALA A 30 0.34 -5.54 11.54
CA ALA A 30 0.83 -6.89 11.76
C ALA A 30 1.94 -7.26 10.77
N ALA A 31 1.86 -6.80 9.51
CA ALA A 31 2.84 -7.10 8.48
C ALA A 31 4.32 -6.82 8.90
N PRO A 32 4.72 -5.58 9.27
CA PRO A 32 6.10 -5.32 9.67
C PRO A 32 6.46 -6.02 10.99
N ALA A 33 5.51 -6.17 11.92
CA ALA A 33 5.73 -6.87 13.18
C ALA A 33 6.03 -8.37 12.97
N LEU A 34 5.24 -9.04 12.13
CA LEU A 34 5.42 -10.45 11.76
C LEU A 34 6.75 -10.68 11.07
N LEU A 35 7.13 -9.78 10.17
CA LEU A 35 8.41 -9.88 9.46
C LEU A 35 9.59 -9.76 10.44
N VAL A 36 9.58 -8.73 11.31
CA VAL A 36 10.64 -8.52 12.32
C VAL A 36 10.69 -9.67 13.31
N ALA A 37 9.55 -10.05 13.88
CA ALA A 37 9.47 -11.16 14.82
C ALA A 37 9.93 -12.48 14.16
N GLY A 38 9.52 -12.72 12.92
CA GLY A 38 9.87 -13.91 12.15
C GLY A 38 11.39 -14.09 12.02
N TRP A 39 12.09 -13.09 11.47
CA TRP A 39 13.55 -13.23 11.32
C TRP A 39 14.28 -13.19 12.66
N THR A 40 13.74 -12.49 13.68
CA THR A 40 14.42 -12.38 14.99
C THR A 40 14.34 -13.72 15.71
N VAL A 41 13.16 -14.34 15.74
CA VAL A 41 12.97 -15.66 16.35
C VAL A 41 13.69 -16.73 15.55
N ALA A 42 13.55 -16.77 14.22
CA ALA A 42 14.26 -17.74 13.38
C ALA A 42 15.78 -17.55 13.45
N GLY A 43 16.27 -16.31 13.47
CA GLY A 43 17.70 -16.00 13.61
C GLY A 43 18.26 -16.47 14.95
N ALA A 44 17.53 -16.29 16.04
CA ALA A 44 17.90 -16.80 17.36
C ALA A 44 17.93 -18.34 17.44
N ARG A 45 17.35 -19.03 16.43
CA ARG A 45 17.44 -20.48 16.31
C ARG A 45 18.70 -20.98 15.64
N GLN A 46 19.39 -20.14 14.89
CA GLN A 46 20.54 -20.55 14.10
C GLN A 46 21.80 -20.75 14.97
N GLY A 47 22.74 -21.53 14.45
CA GLY A 47 24.00 -21.83 15.12
C GLY A 47 25.00 -20.66 15.13
N PRO A 48 26.18 -20.82 15.75
CA PRO A 48 27.18 -19.76 15.92
C PRO A 48 27.72 -19.12 14.63
N GLY A 49 27.53 -19.78 13.48
CA GLY A 49 27.94 -19.27 12.18
C GLY A 49 26.97 -18.27 11.54
N TYR A 50 25.77 -18.07 12.12
CA TYR A 50 24.79 -17.15 11.58
C TYR A 50 25.18 -15.69 11.84
N ASP A 51 25.16 -14.89 10.79
CA ASP A 51 25.40 -13.45 10.81
C ASP A 51 24.25 -12.73 10.09
N PRO A 52 23.38 -11.96 10.78
CA PRO A 52 22.24 -11.28 10.17
C PRO A 52 22.64 -10.19 9.14
N VAL A 53 23.90 -9.79 9.09
CA VAL A 53 24.40 -8.87 8.05
C VAL A 53 24.65 -9.62 6.75
N ARG A 54 25.12 -10.87 6.83
CA ARG A 54 25.47 -11.70 5.67
C ARG A 54 24.30 -12.58 5.24
N ASP A 55 23.69 -13.28 6.19
CA ASP A 55 22.67 -14.29 5.98
C ASP A 55 21.28 -13.67 5.85
N THR A 56 20.60 -14.06 4.79
CA THR A 56 19.31 -13.55 4.33
C THR A 56 18.14 -14.04 5.18
N ILE A 57 17.07 -13.25 5.20
CA ILE A 57 15.72 -13.67 5.60
C ILE A 57 15.31 -14.91 4.80
N SER A 58 15.61 -14.92 3.50
CA SER A 58 15.30 -16.05 2.62
C SER A 58 16.05 -17.33 3.00
N GLU A 59 17.27 -17.23 3.55
CA GLU A 59 17.99 -18.37 4.14
C GLU A 59 17.34 -18.87 5.42
N LEU A 60 16.79 -18.00 6.27
CA LEU A 60 16.03 -18.41 7.46
C LEU A 60 14.76 -19.20 7.14
N ALA A 61 14.24 -19.09 5.92
CA ALA A 61 13.13 -19.90 5.41
C ALA A 61 13.59 -21.03 4.46
N GLY A 62 14.89 -21.20 4.27
CA GLY A 62 15.50 -22.16 3.35
C GLY A 62 15.66 -23.56 3.93
N GLU A 63 16.01 -24.50 3.08
CA GLU A 63 16.15 -25.93 3.43
C GLU A 63 17.21 -26.20 4.52
N GLY A 64 18.25 -25.35 4.57
CA GLY A 64 19.35 -25.47 5.52
C GLY A 64 19.14 -24.76 6.87
N ALA A 65 18.03 -24.03 7.06
CA ALA A 65 17.78 -23.32 8.30
C ALA A 65 17.33 -24.25 9.43
N THR A 66 17.71 -23.91 10.66
CA THR A 66 17.10 -24.51 11.85
C THR A 66 15.69 -23.94 12.02
N ASP A 67 14.69 -24.81 12.20
CA ASP A 67 13.28 -24.43 12.36
C ASP A 67 12.74 -23.51 11.23
N PRO A 68 12.87 -23.88 9.94
CA PRO A 68 12.58 -23.00 8.79
C PRO A 68 11.10 -22.60 8.70
N TRP A 69 10.22 -23.37 9.34
CA TRP A 69 8.79 -23.09 9.46
C TRP A 69 8.50 -21.78 10.21
N LEU A 70 9.42 -21.29 11.06
CA LEU A 70 9.26 -20.01 11.76
C LEU A 70 9.23 -18.84 10.77
N MET A 71 10.26 -18.74 9.92
CA MET A 71 10.34 -17.69 8.93
C MET A 71 9.35 -17.94 7.78
N GLY A 72 9.21 -19.18 7.32
CA GLY A 72 8.22 -19.55 6.29
C GLY A 72 6.79 -19.19 6.71
N GLY A 73 6.40 -19.51 7.95
CA GLY A 73 5.10 -19.13 8.51
C GLY A 73 4.92 -17.61 8.62
N ALA A 74 5.96 -16.88 9.03
CA ALA A 74 5.95 -15.42 9.04
C ALA A 74 5.74 -14.84 7.63
N LEU A 75 6.38 -15.40 6.60
CA LEU A 75 6.21 -14.99 5.19
C LEU A 75 4.79 -15.26 4.67
N VAL A 76 4.19 -16.41 5.03
CA VAL A 76 2.79 -16.70 4.68
C VAL A 76 1.85 -15.66 5.28
N LEU A 77 1.96 -15.41 6.59
CA LEU A 77 1.12 -14.43 7.27
C LEU A 77 1.34 -13.02 6.73
N LEU A 78 2.58 -12.65 6.43
CA LEU A 78 2.94 -11.38 5.79
C LEU A 78 2.28 -11.23 4.42
N GLY A 79 2.37 -12.24 3.57
CA GLY A 79 1.73 -12.26 2.25
C GLY A 79 0.20 -12.13 2.34
N CYS A 80 -0.43 -12.82 3.30
CA CYS A 80 -1.85 -12.65 3.61
C CYS A 80 -2.18 -11.22 4.05
N CYS A 81 -1.32 -10.58 4.86
CA CYS A 81 -1.51 -9.20 5.26
C CYS A 81 -1.50 -8.23 4.08
N TYR A 82 -0.61 -8.46 3.09
CA TYR A 82 -0.60 -7.66 1.86
C TYR A 82 -1.89 -7.84 1.04
N ALA A 83 -2.34 -9.07 0.83
CA ALA A 83 -3.57 -9.36 0.09
C ALA A 83 -4.81 -8.74 0.77
N ALA A 84 -4.92 -8.89 2.10
CA ALA A 84 -6.00 -8.31 2.89
C ALA A 84 -5.97 -6.77 2.88
N THR A 85 -4.77 -6.17 2.96
CA THR A 85 -4.60 -4.71 2.81
C THR A 85 -5.01 -4.24 1.43
N ALA A 86 -4.64 -4.97 0.36
CA ALA A 86 -5.06 -4.67 -1.01
C ALA A 86 -6.58 -4.71 -1.16
N ALA A 87 -7.26 -5.65 -0.50
CA ALA A 87 -8.72 -5.74 -0.52
C ALA A 87 -9.38 -4.50 0.11
N ALA A 88 -8.87 -4.02 1.24
CA ALA A 88 -9.45 -2.92 2.02
C ALA A 88 -9.05 -1.50 1.55
N LEU A 89 -7.88 -1.34 0.93
CA LEU A 89 -7.31 -0.03 0.61
C LEU A 89 -7.92 0.58 -0.67
N HIS A 90 -9.23 0.84 -0.66
CA HIS A 90 -9.95 1.41 -1.81
C HIS A 90 -9.45 2.80 -2.25
N ALA A 91 -8.78 3.53 -1.35
CA ALA A 91 -8.12 4.79 -1.69
C ALA A 91 -6.94 4.60 -2.66
N ALA A 92 -6.31 3.42 -2.66
CA ALA A 92 -5.35 3.02 -3.67
C ALA A 92 -6.14 2.51 -4.89
N GLY A 93 -5.97 3.14 -6.05
CA GLY A 93 -6.65 2.71 -7.28
C GLY A 93 -6.39 1.23 -7.62
N LEU A 94 -7.15 0.67 -8.57
CA LEU A 94 -7.02 -0.73 -8.98
C LEU A 94 -5.58 -1.18 -9.28
N PRO A 95 -4.73 -0.42 -10.02
CA PRO A 95 -3.36 -0.85 -10.28
C PRO A 95 -2.53 -1.07 -9.01
N SER A 96 -2.63 -0.17 -8.04
CA SER A 96 -1.94 -0.29 -6.76
C SER A 96 -2.40 -1.49 -5.96
N ARG A 97 -3.71 -1.73 -5.90
CA ARG A 97 -4.28 -2.88 -5.20
C ARG A 97 -3.85 -4.19 -5.86
N PHE A 98 -3.85 -4.23 -7.19
CA PHE A 98 -3.38 -5.38 -7.95
C PHE A 98 -1.91 -5.68 -7.66
N LEU A 99 -1.02 -4.69 -7.76
CA LEU A 99 0.40 -4.86 -7.46
C LEU A 99 0.64 -5.30 -6.00
N LEU A 100 -0.08 -4.72 -5.04
CA LEU A 100 0.02 -5.14 -3.64
C LEU A 100 -0.45 -6.59 -3.44
N ALA A 101 -1.52 -7.01 -4.12
CA ALA A 101 -1.99 -8.40 -4.09
C ALA A 101 -1.00 -9.37 -4.74
N VAL A 102 -0.43 -9.01 -5.90
CA VAL A 102 0.64 -9.78 -6.57
C VAL A 102 1.85 -9.93 -5.65
N GLY A 103 2.28 -8.84 -5.00
CA GLY A 103 3.35 -8.87 -4.01
C GLY A 103 3.05 -9.81 -2.85
N GLY A 104 1.82 -9.78 -2.33
CA GLY A 104 1.34 -10.70 -1.30
C GLY A 104 1.39 -12.17 -1.72
N VAL A 105 0.82 -12.50 -2.86
CA VAL A 105 0.80 -13.87 -3.39
C VAL A 105 2.22 -14.37 -3.68
N ALA A 106 3.07 -13.54 -4.28
CA ALA A 106 4.47 -13.90 -4.54
C ALA A 106 5.26 -14.11 -3.24
N THR A 107 4.98 -13.33 -2.18
CA THR A 107 5.58 -13.54 -0.85
C THR A 107 5.18 -14.91 -0.27
N VAL A 108 3.91 -15.31 -0.39
CA VAL A 108 3.46 -16.66 0.02
C VAL A 108 4.16 -17.74 -0.81
N ALA A 109 4.30 -17.51 -2.11
CA ALA A 109 4.93 -18.47 -3.03
C ALA A 109 6.40 -18.76 -2.69
N LEU A 110 7.11 -17.89 -1.96
CA LEU A 110 8.48 -18.15 -1.51
C LEU A 110 8.61 -19.43 -0.68
N VAL A 111 7.55 -19.85 0.02
CA VAL A 111 7.55 -21.11 0.77
C VAL A 111 7.57 -22.33 -0.14
N ALA A 112 7.00 -22.23 -1.34
CA ALA A 112 7.05 -23.30 -2.35
C ALA A 112 8.38 -23.33 -3.12
N PHE A 113 9.16 -22.25 -3.06
CA PHE A 113 10.47 -22.12 -3.71
C PHE A 113 11.52 -21.70 -2.67
N PRO A 114 11.81 -22.54 -1.66
CA PRO A 114 12.78 -22.21 -0.63
C PRO A 114 14.20 -22.08 -1.22
N ARG A 115 15.08 -21.37 -0.50
CA ARG A 115 16.51 -21.35 -0.83
C ARG A 115 17.10 -22.74 -0.56
N PRO A 116 17.86 -23.31 -1.52
CA PRO A 116 18.61 -24.52 -1.27
C PRO A 116 19.71 -24.24 -0.25
N GLN A 117 20.17 -25.27 0.45
CA GLN A 117 21.22 -25.12 1.47
C GLN A 117 22.57 -24.65 0.90
N VAL A 118 22.86 -24.96 -0.37
CA VAL A 118 24.09 -24.56 -1.05
C VAL A 118 23.76 -23.94 -2.41
N GLY A 119 24.38 -22.81 -2.72
CA GLY A 119 24.23 -22.13 -4.01
C GLY A 119 22.97 -21.26 -4.11
N GLY A 120 22.62 -20.88 -5.35
CA GLY A 120 21.45 -20.07 -5.66
C GLY A 120 20.33 -20.87 -6.30
N SER A 121 19.10 -20.36 -6.23
CA SER A 121 17.93 -20.92 -6.93
C SER A 121 17.34 -19.88 -7.87
N PRO A 122 17.37 -20.09 -9.20
CA PRO A 122 16.74 -19.19 -10.16
C PRO A 122 15.23 -19.04 -9.92
N ALA A 123 14.55 -20.12 -9.56
CA ALA A 123 13.11 -20.10 -9.26
C ALA A 123 12.80 -19.22 -8.05
N HIS A 124 13.54 -19.40 -6.95
CA HIS A 124 13.42 -18.53 -5.77
C HIS A 124 13.71 -17.07 -6.13
N GLY A 125 14.79 -16.82 -6.88
CA GLY A 125 15.18 -15.48 -7.31
C GLY A 125 14.11 -14.78 -8.14
N VAL A 126 13.45 -15.48 -9.06
CA VAL A 126 12.33 -14.95 -9.85
C VAL A 126 11.15 -14.60 -8.95
N VAL A 127 10.74 -15.49 -8.05
CA VAL A 127 9.59 -15.25 -7.15
C VAL A 127 9.87 -14.09 -6.19
N ALA A 128 11.07 -14.04 -5.61
CA ALA A 128 11.50 -12.93 -4.76
C ALA A 128 11.52 -11.59 -5.51
N THR A 129 12.03 -11.60 -6.75
CA THR A 129 12.04 -10.42 -7.62
C THR A 129 10.62 -9.94 -7.92
N VAL A 130 9.70 -10.84 -8.26
CA VAL A 130 8.28 -10.49 -8.49
C VAL A 130 7.66 -9.90 -7.23
N ALA A 131 7.89 -10.51 -6.06
CA ALA A 131 7.36 -10.01 -4.80
C ALA A 131 7.85 -8.59 -4.50
N VAL A 132 9.18 -8.37 -4.51
CA VAL A 132 9.77 -7.08 -4.15
C VAL A 132 9.46 -6.01 -5.19
N LEU A 133 9.51 -6.31 -6.49
CA LEU A 133 9.15 -5.35 -7.53
C LEU A 133 7.69 -4.93 -7.43
N ALA A 134 6.76 -5.88 -7.25
CA ALA A 134 5.35 -5.56 -7.07
C ALA A 134 5.12 -4.67 -5.84
N LEU A 135 5.77 -4.99 -4.71
CA LEU A 135 5.72 -4.21 -3.47
C LEU A 135 6.50 -2.88 -3.53
N SER A 136 7.39 -2.70 -4.50
CA SER A 136 8.10 -1.44 -4.73
C SER A 136 7.32 -0.52 -5.67
N LEU A 137 6.61 -1.09 -6.65
CA LEU A 137 5.90 -0.36 -7.71
C LEU A 137 4.44 -0.02 -7.36
N TRP A 138 3.82 -0.74 -6.42
CA TRP A 138 2.43 -0.46 -6.05
C TRP A 138 2.13 1.00 -5.63
N PRO A 139 3.05 1.80 -5.02
CA PRO A 139 2.76 3.19 -4.69
C PRO A 139 2.52 4.01 -5.96
N ALA A 140 3.40 3.87 -6.97
CA ALA A 140 3.26 4.51 -8.28
C ALA A 140 2.03 4.04 -9.05
N GLY A 141 1.47 2.87 -8.74
CA GLY A 141 0.18 2.42 -9.27
C GLY A 141 -0.97 3.43 -9.07
N THR A 142 -0.88 4.30 -8.05
CA THR A 142 -1.87 5.37 -7.81
C THR A 142 -1.66 6.58 -8.71
N ALA A 143 -0.45 6.74 -9.25
CA ALA A 143 -0.10 7.79 -10.21
C ALA A 143 -0.43 7.43 -11.65
N LEU A 144 -0.57 6.13 -11.95
CA LEU A 144 -0.96 5.60 -13.26
C LEU A 144 -2.40 6.00 -13.57
N ARG A 145 -2.55 6.88 -14.57
CA ARG A 145 -3.86 7.25 -15.11
C ARG A 145 -4.26 6.17 -16.10
N LEU A 146 -5.05 5.19 -15.67
CA LEU A 146 -5.71 4.30 -16.63
C LEU A 146 -6.68 5.14 -17.48
N PRO A 147 -6.62 5.04 -18.83
CA PRO A 147 -7.59 5.70 -19.68
C PRO A 147 -8.94 4.97 -19.54
N ARG A 148 -9.93 5.58 -18.88
CA ARG A 148 -11.36 5.69 -19.31
C ARG A 148 -12.35 5.98 -18.18
N ARG A 149 -13.34 6.84 -18.54
CA ARG A 149 -14.82 6.83 -18.32
C ARG A 149 -15.46 6.31 -17.02
N VAL A 150 -14.73 5.92 -15.99
CA VAL A 150 -15.31 5.63 -14.68
C VAL A 150 -15.30 6.94 -13.88
N PRO A 151 -16.47 7.43 -13.40
CA PRO A 151 -16.50 8.58 -12.50
C PRO A 151 -15.51 8.33 -11.38
N ARG A 152 -14.70 9.35 -11.10
CA ARG A 152 -13.61 9.28 -10.13
C ARG A 152 -14.19 9.16 -8.71
N GLU A 153 -14.73 8.00 -8.37
CA GLU A 153 -14.99 7.55 -6.99
C GLU A 153 -13.70 7.12 -6.30
N VAL A 154 -12.57 7.67 -6.74
CA VAL A 154 -11.37 7.75 -5.91
C VAL A 154 -11.79 8.63 -4.73
N ALA A 155 -11.44 8.22 -3.52
CA ALA A 155 -11.68 8.90 -2.24
C ALA A 155 -11.01 10.30 -2.17
N ALA A 156 -11.31 11.16 -3.14
CA ALA A 156 -11.13 12.58 -3.05
C ALA A 156 -12.15 13.05 -2.00
N SER A 157 -11.66 13.72 -0.98
CA SER A 157 -12.51 14.63 -0.21
C SER A 157 -13.30 15.52 -1.19
N PRO A 158 -14.46 16.10 -0.82
CA PRO A 158 -15.14 17.10 -1.65
C PRO A 158 -14.22 18.23 -2.14
N ALA A 159 -13.08 18.45 -1.45
CA ALA A 159 -11.99 19.34 -1.82
C ALA A 159 -11.03 18.81 -2.94
N GLY A 160 -11.28 17.65 -3.54
CA GLY A 160 -10.47 17.07 -4.64
C GLY A 160 -9.11 16.49 -4.24
N THR A 161 -8.68 16.63 -2.97
CA THR A 161 -7.32 16.28 -2.53
C THR A 161 -7.24 14.83 -2.06
N PRO A 162 -6.34 13.99 -2.63
CA PRO A 162 -6.13 12.62 -2.18
C PRO A 162 -5.39 12.59 -0.82
N PRO A 163 -5.51 11.49 -0.04
CA PRO A 163 -4.69 11.26 1.14
C PRO A 163 -3.19 11.41 0.80
N TRP A 164 -2.40 11.88 1.76
CA TRP A 164 -1.02 12.30 1.52
C TRP A 164 -0.14 11.20 0.87
N ALA A 165 -0.35 9.93 1.24
CA ALA A 165 0.41 8.79 0.72
C ALA A 165 0.12 8.52 -0.77
N PHE A 166 -1.02 8.97 -1.28
CA PHE A 166 -1.43 8.81 -2.68
C PHE A 166 -1.22 10.08 -3.51
N ARG A 167 -0.55 11.09 -2.96
CA ARG A 167 -0.11 12.25 -3.74
C ARG A 167 0.99 11.78 -4.69
N ARG A 168 0.86 12.12 -5.97
CA ARG A 168 1.82 11.77 -7.03
C ARG A 168 3.29 11.92 -6.64
N PRO A 169 3.77 13.09 -6.14
CA PRO A 169 5.19 13.23 -5.79
C PRO A 169 5.62 12.27 -4.68
N VAL A 170 4.76 12.04 -3.68
CA VAL A 170 5.03 11.11 -2.57
C VAL A 170 5.09 9.68 -3.09
N ALA A 171 4.10 9.25 -3.87
CA ALA A 171 4.04 7.91 -4.45
C ALA A 171 5.26 7.60 -5.33
N LEU A 172 5.69 8.55 -6.16
CA LEU A 172 6.87 8.40 -7.02
C LEU A 172 8.17 8.39 -6.20
N ALA A 173 8.32 9.30 -5.22
CA ALA A 173 9.50 9.35 -4.37
C ALA A 173 9.66 8.05 -3.56
N VAL A 174 8.58 7.51 -3.01
CA VAL A 174 8.62 6.24 -2.28
C VAL A 174 8.93 5.08 -3.22
N THR A 175 8.31 5.04 -4.41
CA THR A 175 8.64 4.02 -5.41
C THR A 175 10.13 4.05 -5.76
N ALA A 176 10.69 5.24 -6.01
CA ALA A 176 12.11 5.40 -6.30
C ALA A 176 13.00 4.95 -5.14
N ALA A 177 12.65 5.30 -3.90
CA ALA A 177 13.38 4.87 -2.71
C ALA A 177 13.35 3.33 -2.54
N LEU A 178 12.19 2.71 -2.70
CA LEU A 178 12.04 1.25 -2.61
C LEU A 178 12.81 0.53 -3.73
N LEU A 179 12.76 1.05 -4.96
CA LEU A 179 13.56 0.54 -6.07
C LEU A 179 15.06 0.69 -5.86
N ALA A 180 15.51 1.79 -5.23
CA ALA A 180 16.91 1.98 -4.88
C ALA A 180 17.38 0.95 -3.83
N LEU A 181 16.56 0.67 -2.81
CA LEU A 181 16.85 -0.37 -1.82
C LEU A 181 16.84 -1.78 -2.45
N PHE A 182 15.93 -2.03 -3.39
CA PHE A 182 15.93 -3.27 -4.16
C PHE A 182 17.18 -3.39 -5.04
N GLY A 183 17.58 -2.31 -5.73
CA GLY A 183 18.82 -2.26 -6.50
C GLY A 183 20.06 -2.51 -5.65
N TRP A 184 20.10 -1.98 -4.43
CA TRP A 184 21.16 -2.31 -3.47
C TRP A 184 21.15 -3.79 -3.10
N SER A 185 19.98 -4.37 -2.82
CA SER A 185 19.86 -5.81 -2.55
C SER A 185 20.38 -6.67 -3.72
N VAL A 186 20.05 -6.29 -4.96
CA VAL A 186 20.56 -6.96 -6.17
C VAL A 186 22.10 -6.86 -6.24
N ALA A 187 22.66 -5.67 -6.01
CA ALA A 187 24.11 -5.48 -6.00
C ALA A 187 24.79 -6.38 -4.95
N GLU A 188 24.23 -6.47 -3.74
CA GLU A 188 24.78 -7.31 -2.67
C GLU A 188 24.68 -8.81 -3.00
N VAL A 189 23.61 -9.27 -3.66
CA VAL A 189 23.50 -10.67 -4.12
C VAL A 189 24.55 -11.01 -5.18
N THR A 190 24.93 -10.05 -6.04
CA THR A 190 25.86 -10.30 -7.16
C THR A 190 27.34 -10.25 -6.80
N GLY A 191 27.71 -9.73 -5.63
CA GLY A 191 29.12 -9.63 -5.24
C GLY A 191 29.39 -8.86 -3.95
N GLY A 192 28.36 -8.66 -3.12
CA GLY A 192 28.49 -7.95 -1.85
C GLY A 192 28.75 -8.87 -0.67
N SER A 193 28.77 -8.26 0.52
CA SER A 193 29.01 -8.96 1.80
C SER A 193 27.95 -8.63 2.86
N ARG A 194 26.93 -7.85 2.48
CA ARG A 194 25.87 -7.35 3.35
C ARG A 194 24.49 -7.73 2.84
N THR A 195 24.39 -8.87 2.16
CA THR A 195 23.18 -9.35 1.51
C THR A 195 22.02 -9.47 2.50
N GLY A 196 22.26 -10.04 3.68
CA GLY A 196 21.27 -10.12 4.75
C GLY A 196 20.81 -8.75 5.27
N LEU A 197 21.71 -7.79 5.41
CA LEU A 197 21.34 -6.42 5.82
C LEU A 197 20.50 -5.74 4.75
N ALA A 198 20.94 -5.77 3.49
CA ALA A 198 20.24 -5.12 2.38
C ALA A 198 18.82 -5.68 2.21
N GLU A 199 18.67 -7.01 2.27
CA GLU A 199 17.34 -7.65 2.20
C GLU A 199 16.45 -7.24 3.38
N ARG A 200 16.96 -7.19 4.62
CA ARG A 200 16.18 -6.74 5.79
C ARG A 200 15.73 -5.29 5.66
N VAL A 201 16.61 -4.39 5.22
CA VAL A 201 16.28 -2.98 5.02
C VAL A 201 15.23 -2.82 3.91
N ALA A 202 15.42 -3.50 2.78
CA ALA A 202 14.46 -3.47 1.67
C ALA A 202 13.11 -4.06 2.08
N ALA A 203 13.10 -5.23 2.72
CA ALA A 203 11.90 -5.92 3.20
C ALA A 203 11.14 -5.07 4.22
N LEU A 204 11.82 -4.44 5.18
CA LEU A 204 11.19 -3.50 6.11
C LEU A 204 10.57 -2.31 5.40
N ALA A 205 11.30 -1.70 4.48
CA ALA A 205 10.85 -0.51 3.78
C ALA A 205 9.58 -0.79 2.95
N VAL A 206 9.55 -1.90 2.20
CA VAL A 206 8.35 -2.28 1.42
C VAL A 206 7.16 -2.64 2.34
N THR A 207 7.43 -3.18 3.53
CA THR A 207 6.39 -3.59 4.48
C THR A 207 5.77 -2.41 5.25
N LEU A 208 6.57 -1.38 5.56
CA LEU A 208 6.11 -0.20 6.31
C LEU A 208 5.18 0.71 5.48
N TRP A 209 5.35 0.73 4.16
CA TRP A 209 4.61 1.65 3.31
C TRP A 209 3.09 1.35 3.23
N PRO A 210 2.62 0.10 3.10
CA PRO A 210 1.19 -0.23 3.22
C PRO A 210 0.55 0.29 4.50
N LEU A 211 1.22 0.16 5.65
CA LEU A 211 0.76 0.73 6.92
C LEU A 211 0.63 2.25 6.84
N ALA A 212 1.65 2.94 6.34
CA ALA A 212 1.62 4.40 6.19
C ALA A 212 0.45 4.86 5.29
N ALA A 213 0.19 4.15 4.19
CA ALA A 213 -0.91 4.44 3.27
C ALA A 213 -2.29 4.19 3.90
N VAL A 214 -2.47 3.10 4.64
CA VAL A 214 -3.69 2.79 5.41
C VAL A 214 -3.97 3.87 6.44
N LEU A 215 -2.95 4.29 7.21
CA LEU A 215 -3.06 5.38 8.18
C LEU A 215 -3.38 6.72 7.51
N SER A 216 -2.77 7.01 6.35
CA SER A 216 -3.06 8.18 5.53
C SER A 216 -4.53 8.24 5.13
N ALA A 217 -5.06 7.14 4.58
CA ALA A 217 -6.45 7.01 4.17
C ALA A 217 -7.42 7.13 5.35
N ARG A 218 -7.12 6.47 6.48
CA ARG A 218 -7.95 6.52 7.70
C ARG A 218 -7.99 7.92 8.30
N ARG A 219 -6.85 8.63 8.34
CA ARG A 219 -6.77 10.02 8.80
C ARG A 219 -7.63 10.92 7.91
N ALA A 220 -7.50 10.80 6.59
CA ALA A 220 -8.31 11.59 5.65
C ALA A 220 -9.83 11.37 5.85
N HIS A 221 -10.26 10.13 6.08
CA HIS A 221 -11.66 9.80 6.34
C HIS A 221 -12.17 10.40 7.67
N ARG A 222 -11.37 10.34 8.74
CA ARG A 222 -11.72 10.95 10.04
C ARG A 222 -11.82 12.47 9.97
N HIS A 223 -10.87 13.13 9.28
CA HIS A 223 -10.94 14.58 9.07
C HIS A 223 -12.19 15.00 8.30
N TRP A 224 -12.65 14.17 7.37
CA TRP A 224 -13.85 14.46 6.59
C TRP A 224 -15.14 14.29 7.41
N THR A 225 -15.26 13.21 8.18
CA THR A 225 -16.44 12.96 9.03
C THR A 225 -16.58 13.97 10.17
N ALA A 226 -15.47 14.54 10.65
CA ALA A 226 -15.47 15.56 11.70
C ALA A 226 -15.78 16.99 11.21
N ARG A 227 -15.82 17.26 9.89
CA ARG A 227 -16.15 18.61 9.39
C ARG A 227 -17.64 18.90 9.55
N PRO A 228 -18.01 20.03 10.17
CA PRO A 228 -19.40 20.49 10.20
C PRO A 228 -19.97 20.57 8.78
N SER A 229 -21.27 20.26 8.63
CA SER A 229 -21.99 20.59 7.40
C SER A 229 -21.91 22.11 7.22
N ASP A 230 -21.50 22.61 6.04
CA ASP A 230 -21.75 24.02 5.73
C ASP A 230 -23.25 24.29 5.95
N PRO A 231 -23.61 25.38 6.66
CA PRO A 231 -25.01 25.75 6.75
C PRO A 231 -25.56 25.93 5.32
N PRO A 232 -26.84 25.59 5.08
CA PRO A 232 -27.46 25.89 3.79
C PRO A 232 -27.18 27.35 3.45
N ARG A 233 -26.66 27.58 2.24
CA ARG A 233 -26.48 28.93 1.71
C ARG A 233 -27.82 29.65 1.91
N PRO A 234 -27.87 30.81 2.59
CA PRO A 234 -29.13 31.52 2.69
C PRO A 234 -29.63 31.75 1.28
N ASP A 235 -30.88 31.38 1.03
CA ASP A 235 -31.56 31.65 -0.23
C ASP A 235 -31.29 33.11 -0.57
N GLY A 236 -30.79 33.35 -1.79
CA GLY A 236 -30.48 34.71 -2.25
C GLY A 236 -31.67 35.64 -2.01
N PRO A 237 -31.42 36.96 -1.88
CA PRO A 237 -32.47 37.91 -1.52
C PRO A 237 -33.70 37.69 -2.41
N PRO A 238 -34.92 37.78 -1.83
CA PRO A 238 -36.16 37.52 -2.56
C PRO A 238 -36.14 38.34 -3.84
N ILE A 239 -36.39 37.67 -4.98
CA ILE A 239 -36.58 38.34 -6.26
C ILE A 239 -37.71 39.35 -6.03
N GLY A 240 -37.35 40.63 -5.94
CA GLY A 240 -38.31 41.71 -5.77
C GLY A 240 -39.34 41.65 -6.90
N PRO A 241 -40.62 41.96 -6.63
CA PRO A 241 -41.65 41.89 -7.66
C PRO A 241 -41.22 42.75 -8.84
N GLY A 242 -41.00 42.10 -9.99
CA GLY A 242 -40.69 42.76 -11.23
C GLY A 242 -41.77 43.79 -11.52
N ARG A 243 -41.36 45.03 -11.80
CA ARG A 243 -42.24 46.06 -12.38
C ARG A 243 -42.80 45.51 -13.69
N LEU A 244 -44.01 44.98 -13.61
CA LEU A 244 -44.90 44.82 -14.73
C LEU A 244 -45.58 46.18 -14.97
N GLY A 245 -45.35 46.74 -16.15
CA GLY A 245 -46.34 47.59 -16.85
C GLY A 245 -46.31 49.10 -16.60
N ALA A 246 -45.89 49.83 -17.64
CA ALA A 246 -46.61 50.91 -18.34
C ALA A 246 -45.63 51.44 -19.41
N GLY A 247 -45.87 51.42 -20.72
CA GLY A 247 -47.14 51.48 -21.45
C GLY A 247 -47.45 52.93 -21.84
N ALA A 248 -46.72 53.46 -22.83
CA ALA A 248 -47.12 54.46 -23.84
C ALA A 248 -45.88 54.92 -24.63
#